data_AF-A0A6J6F6L2-F1
#
_entry.id   AF-A0A6J6F6L2-F1
#
_cell.length_a   1.000
_cell.length_b   1.000
_cell.length_c   1.000
_cell.angle_alpha   90.00
_cell.angle_beta   90.00
_cell.angle_gamma   90.00
#
_symmetry.space_group_name_H-M   'P 1'
#
loop_
_entity.id
_entity.type
_entity.pdbx_description
1 polymer ?
#
loop_
_entity_poly.entity_id
_entity_poly.type
_entity_poly.pdbx_seq_one_letter_code
_entity_poly.pdbx_strand_id
1 'polypeptide(L)'
;MNPIIKRVIVGIVGGLVTLVGVVALVAPGPGWLIIFTGLGILATEFAWAARVLTSAKGVASRAANKAKIKKKQQLIIIAALTFLSLVLLVIWYEYTF
;
A
#
# COMPACT_ATOMS: atom_id res chain seq x y z
N MET A 1 -19.98 -0.18 -20.29
CA MET A 1 -18.98 0.91 -20.16
C MET A 1 -18.00 0.81 -21.30
N ASN A 2 -17.68 1.92 -21.96
CA ASN A 2 -16.73 1.90 -23.07
C ASN A 2 -15.33 1.52 -22.54
N PRO A 3 -14.59 0.62 -23.22
CA PRO A 3 -13.30 0.12 -22.73
C PRO A 3 -12.28 1.26 -22.50
N ILE A 4 -12.40 2.34 -23.29
CA ILE A 4 -11.59 3.54 -23.16
C ILE A 4 -11.87 4.27 -21.83
N ILE A 5 -13.14 4.44 -21.47
CA ILE A 5 -13.56 5.13 -20.25
C ILE A 5 -13.05 4.39 -19.01
N LYS A 6 -13.14 3.06 -19.01
CA LYS A 6 -12.64 2.22 -17.92
C LYS A 6 -11.13 2.41 -17.72
N ARG A 7 -10.35 2.38 -18.80
CA ARG A 7 -8.89 2.58 -18.77
C ARG A 7 -8.49 3.93 -18.20
N VAL A 8 -9.22 4.99 -18.57
CA VAL A 8 -8.98 6.36 -18.08
C VAL A 8 -9.28 6.45 -16.59
N ILE A 9 -10.43 5.95 -16.14
CA ILE A 9 -10.80 5.95 -14.71
C ILE A 9 -9.78 5.18 -13.88
N VAL A 10 -9.44 3.97 -14.31
CA VAL A 10 -8.45 3.13 -13.61
C VAL A 10 -7.06 3.79 -13.61
N GLY A 11 -6.67 4.44 -14.70
CA GLY A 11 -5.41 5.18 -14.79
C GLY A 11 -5.35 6.36 -13.82
N ILE A 12 -6.42 7.14 -13.73
CA ILE A 12 -6.51 8.29 -12.82
C ILE A 12 -6.55 7.81 -11.36
N VAL A 13 -7.47 6.90 -11.02
CA VAL A 13 -7.63 6.40 -9.65
C VAL A 13 -6.36 5.70 -9.19
N GLY A 14 -5.85 4.76 -9.99
CA GLY A 14 -4.62 4.05 -9.68
C GLY A 14 -3.43 5.00 -9.56
N GLY A 15 -3.29 5.95 -10.50
CA GLY A 15 -2.19 6.91 -10.51
C GLY A 15 -2.19 7.83 -9.29
N LEU A 16 -3.36 8.33 -8.90
CA LEU A 16 -3.52 9.15 -7.69
C LEU A 16 -3.17 8.37 -6.43
N VAL A 17 -3.68 7.14 -6.29
CA VAL A 17 -3.36 6.30 -5.12
C VAL A 17 -1.86 5.99 -5.06
N THR A 18 -1.23 5.70 -6.19
CA THR A 18 0.23 5.49 -6.26
C THR A 18 0.99 6.76 -5.85
N LEU A 19 0.61 7.93 -6.35
CA LEU A 19 1.22 9.21 -5.99
C LEU A 19 1.10 9.52 -4.49
N VAL A 20 -0.09 9.33 -3.91
CA VAL A 20 -0.31 9.47 -2.47
C VAL A 20 0.61 8.52 -1.70
N GLY A 21 0.77 7.28 -2.17
CA GLY A 21 1.70 6.33 -1.55
C GLY A 21 3.16 6.75 -1.61
N VAL A 22 3.58 7.42 -2.70
CA VAL A 22 4.94 7.99 -2.83
C VAL A 22 5.14 9.14 -1.83
N VAL A 23 4.15 10.03 -1.67
CA VAL A 23 4.20 11.10 -0.66
C VAL A 23 4.23 10.51 0.75
N ALA A 24 3.41 9.48 0.99
CA ALA A 24 3.36 8.76 2.25
C ALA A 24 4.66 7.99 2.59
N LEU A 25 5.59 7.87 1.65
CA LEU A 25 6.92 7.31 1.90
C LEU A 25 7.80 8.23 2.76
N VAL A 26 7.52 9.54 2.74
CA VAL A 26 8.21 10.56 3.55
C VAL A 26 7.78 10.47 5.02
N ALA A 27 6.50 10.14 5.27
CA ALA A 27 6.02 9.91 6.62
C ALA A 27 6.59 8.59 7.16
N PRO A 28 6.98 8.52 8.45
CA PRO A 28 7.44 7.29 9.07
C PRO A 28 6.26 6.32 9.22
N GLY A 29 5.94 5.60 8.13
CA GLY A 29 4.82 4.67 8.02
C GLY A 29 4.96 3.78 6.77
N PRO A 30 4.13 2.74 6.62
CA PRO A 30 4.23 1.80 5.52
C PRO A 30 3.65 2.37 4.21
N GLY A 31 4.19 3.49 3.71
CA GLY A 31 3.77 4.14 2.46
C GLY A 31 3.86 3.20 1.24
N TRP A 32 4.77 2.23 1.29
CA TRP A 32 4.87 1.17 0.29
C TRP A 32 3.56 0.40 0.10
N LEU A 33 2.78 0.12 1.14
CA LEU A 33 1.48 -0.58 1.03
C LEU A 33 0.49 0.20 0.14
N ILE A 34 0.48 1.52 0.27
CA ILE A 34 -0.38 2.40 -0.52
C ILE A 34 0.06 2.37 -1.99
N ILE A 35 1.38 2.38 -2.24
CA ILE A 35 1.95 2.24 -3.59
C ILE A 35 1.53 0.90 -4.23
N PHE A 36 1.64 -0.21 -3.49
CA PHE A 36 1.21 -1.53 -3.98
C PHE A 36 -0.29 -1.57 -4.28
N THR A 37 -1.11 -0.93 -3.45
CA THR A 37 -2.55 -0.81 -3.68
C THR A 37 -2.85 -0.04 -4.97
N GLY A 38 -2.21 1.12 -5.16
CA GLY A 38 -2.34 1.91 -6.39
C GLY A 38 -1.90 1.14 -7.63
N LEU A 39 -0.70 0.53 -7.59
CA LEU A 39 -0.20 -0.32 -8.68
C LEU A 39 -1.11 -1.52 -8.95
N GLY A 40 -1.74 -2.08 -7.92
CA GLY A 40 -2.75 -3.14 -8.05
C GLY A 40 -3.98 -2.69 -8.83
N ILE A 41 -4.45 -1.46 -8.61
CA ILE A 41 -5.53 -0.85 -9.37
C ILE A 41 -5.09 -0.65 -10.83
N LEU A 42 -3.92 -0.03 -11.08
CA LEU A 42 -3.40 0.13 -12.45
C LEU A 42 -3.22 -1.22 -13.16
N ALA A 43 -2.79 -2.27 -12.45
CA ALA A 43 -2.55 -3.59 -13.01
C ALA A 43 -3.80 -4.24 -13.65
N THR A 44 -5.01 -3.78 -13.30
CA THR A 44 -6.26 -4.28 -13.88
C THR A 44 -6.44 -3.93 -15.36
N GLU A 45 -5.86 -2.81 -15.81
CA GLU A 45 -6.00 -2.29 -17.19
C GLU A 45 -4.65 -2.10 -17.90
N PHE A 46 -3.55 -2.05 -17.13
CA PHE A 46 -2.21 -1.76 -17.61
C PHE A 46 -1.24 -2.90 -17.28
N ALA A 47 -0.84 -3.66 -18.32
CA ALA A 47 0.09 -4.77 -18.18
C ALA A 47 1.46 -4.37 -17.61
N TRP A 48 1.90 -3.13 -17.85
CA TRP A 48 3.17 -2.62 -17.28
C TRP A 48 3.10 -2.55 -15.75
N ALA A 49 1.97 -2.11 -15.18
CA ALA A 49 1.79 -2.01 -13.74
C ALA A 49 1.76 -3.39 -13.06
N ALA A 50 1.15 -4.38 -13.73
CA ALA A 50 1.20 -5.77 -13.27
C ALA A 50 2.64 -6.31 -13.20
N ARG A 51 3.49 -6.01 -14.19
CA ARG A 51 4.90 -6.41 -14.18
C ARG A 51 5.66 -5.76 -13.02
N VAL A 52 5.48 -4.46 -12.79
CA VAL A 52 6.10 -3.74 -11.67
C VAL A 52 5.68 -4.35 -10.34
N LEU A 53 4.38 -4.61 -10.16
CA LEU A 53 3.84 -5.23 -8.95
C LEU A 53 4.46 -6.61 -8.69
N THR A 54 4.65 -7.41 -9.73
CA THR A 54 5.21 -8.76 -9.63
C THR A 54 6.69 -8.73 -9.22
N SER A 55 7.48 -7.83 -9.83
CA SER A 55 8.88 -7.60 -9.44
C SER A 55 8.98 -7.13 -7.99
N ALA A 56 8.14 -6.17 -7.59
CA ALA A 56 8.12 -5.63 -6.25
C ALA A 56 7.70 -6.66 -5.20
N LYS A 57 6.72 -7.54 -5.51
CA LYS A 57 6.38 -8.72 -4.69
C LYS A 57 7.56 -9.69 -4.56
N GLY A 58 8.32 -9.90 -5.63
CA GLY A 58 9.52 -10.74 -5.60
C GLY A 58 10.59 -10.21 -4.64
N VAL A 59 10.83 -8.90 -4.64
CA VAL A 59 11.75 -8.23 -3.69
C VAL A 59 11.22 -8.32 -2.26
N ALA A 60 9.93 -8.02 -2.06
CA ALA A 60 9.30 -8.10 -0.75
C ALA A 60 9.33 -9.53 -0.18
N SER A 61 9.10 -10.54 -1.01
CA SER A 61 9.16 -11.95 -0.60
C SER A 61 10.60 -12.37 -0.25
N ARG A 62 11.62 -11.92 -1.00
CA ARG A 62 13.03 -12.17 -0.66
C ARG A 62 13.42 -11.49 0.66
N ALA A 63 12.98 -10.25 0.87
CA ALA A 63 13.18 -9.53 2.11
C ALA A 63 12.48 -10.24 3.29
N ALA A 64 11.22 -10.66 3.10
CA ALA A 64 10.45 -11.41 4.09
C ALA A 64 11.02 -12.81 4.36
N ASN A 65 11.67 -13.46 3.39
CA ASN A 65 12.26 -14.78 3.60
C ASN A 65 13.64 -14.67 4.28
N LYS A 66 14.39 -13.58 4.04
CA LYS A 66 15.61 -13.24 4.81
C LYS A 66 15.26 -12.85 6.24
N ALA A 67 14.25 -12.02 6.42
CA ALA A 67 13.67 -11.74 7.71
C ALA A 67 12.73 -12.90 8.09
N LYS A 68 13.25 -14.09 8.44
CA LYS A 68 12.42 -15.17 9.00
C LYS A 68 11.75 -14.70 10.29
N ILE A 69 10.63 -13.98 10.17
CA ILE A 69 9.83 -13.51 11.28
C ILE A 69 9.11 -14.75 11.82
N LYS A 70 9.44 -15.18 13.04
CA LYS A 70 8.74 -16.29 13.69
C LYS A 70 7.25 -15.94 13.77
N LYS A 71 6.35 -16.89 13.51
CA LYS A 71 4.87 -16.73 13.53
C LYS A 71 4.35 -15.93 14.75
N LYS A 72 5.03 -16.05 15.90
CA LYS A 72 4.76 -15.31 17.15
C LYS A 72 5.01 -13.79 17.06
N GLN A 73 6.03 -13.36 16.29
CA GLN A 73 6.34 -11.95 16.06
C GLN A 73 5.40 -11.30 15.03
N GLN A 74 4.87 -12.08 14.09
CA GLN A 74 3.89 -11.59 13.13
C GLN A 74 2.59 -11.13 13.82
N LEU A 75 2.17 -11.84 14.88
CA LEU A 75 1.07 -11.43 15.76
C LEU A 75 1.38 -10.13 16.51
N ILE A 76 2.62 -9.94 16.98
CA ILE A 76 3.03 -8.73 17.70
C ILE A 76 3.05 -7.51 16.77
N ILE A 77 3.50 -7.68 15.52
CA ILE A 77 3.49 -6.61 14.51
C ILE A 77 2.05 -6.18 14.19
N ILE A 78 1.13 -7.13 14.01
CA ILE A 78 -0.28 -6.83 13.75
C ILE A 78 -0.90 -6.11 14.95
N ALA A 79 -0.66 -6.61 16.17
CA ALA A 79 -1.18 -5.98 17.40
C ALA A 79 -0.64 -4.56 17.60
N ALA A 80 0.66 -4.34 17.37
CA ALA A 80 1.28 -3.02 17.44
C ALA A 80 0.71 -2.08 16.36
N LEU A 81 0.48 -2.58 15.14
CA LEU A 81 -0.09 -1.79 14.06
C LEU A 81 -1.54 -1.37 14.38
N THR A 82 -2.36 -2.28 14.91
CA THR A 82 -3.72 -1.97 15.35
C THR A 82 -3.75 -0.98 16.49
N PHE A 83 -2.84 -1.11 17.46
CA PHE A 83 -2.75 -0.18 18.58
C PHE A 83 -2.33 1.21 18.10
N LEU A 84 -1.33 1.28 17.22
CA LEU A 84 -0.86 2.54 16.64
C LEU A 84 -1.94 3.20 15.76
N SER A 85 -2.75 2.40 15.05
CA SER A 85 -3.92 2.89 14.31
C SER A 85 -4.98 3.50 15.22
N LEU A 86 -5.26 2.90 16.38
CA LEU A 86 -6.22 3.44 17.34
C LEU A 86 -5.71 4.74 17.97
N VAL A 87 -4.43 4.79 18.34
CA VAL A 87 -3.80 6.00 18.92
C VAL A 87 -3.84 7.17 17.94
N LEU A 88 -3.53 6.94 16.67
CA LEU A 88 -3.62 7.99 15.64
C LEU A 88 -5.04 8.51 15.46
N LEU A 89 -6.05 7.64 15.50
CA LEU A 89 -7.46 8.05 15.43
C LEU A 89 -7.87 8.93 16.61
N VAL A 90 -7.41 8.59 17.81
CA VAL A 90 -7.68 9.39 19.03
C VAL A 90 -7.04 10.76 18.92
N ILE A 91 -5.76 10.84 18.53
CA ILE A 91 -5.05 12.12 18.38
C ILE A 91 -5.71 12.98 17.32
N TRP A 92 -6.14 12.38 16.20
CA TRP A 92 -6.81 13.12 15.13
C TRP A 92 -8.17 13.66 15.57
N TYR A 93 -8.89 12.91 16.40
CA TYR A 93 -10.16 13.34 16.99
C TYR A 93 -9.97 14.52 17.95
N GLU A 94 -8.96 14.46 18.84
CA GLU A 94 -8.62 15.57 19.75
C GLU A 94 -8.11 16.83 19.04
N TYR A 95 -7.50 16.70 17.86
CA TYR A 95 -7.04 17.88 17.10
C TYR A 95 -8.15 18.52 16.26
N THR A 96 -9.24 17.78 16.01
CA THR A 96 -10.35 18.20 15.17
C THR A 96 -11.55 18.72 15.98
N PHE A 97 -11.62 18.43 17.28
CA PHE A 97 -12.63 18.90 18.24
C PHE A 97 -11.99 19.68 19.38
#